data_AF-A0A9W9NFR3-F1
#
_entry.id   AF-A0A9W9NFR3-F1
#
_cell.length_a   1.000
_cell.length_b   1.000
_cell.length_c   1.000
_cell.angle_alpha   90.00
_cell.angle_beta   90.00
_cell.angle_gamma   90.00
#
_symmetry.space_group_name_H-M   'P 1'
#
loop_
_entity.id
_entity.type
_entity.pdbx_description
1 polymer ?
#
loop_
_entity_poly.entity_id
_entity_poly.type
_entity_poly.pdbx_seq_one_letter_code
_entity_poly.pdbx_strand_id
1 'polypeptide(L)'
;LKPGAALNSDSANLTTQMPGQTTAPSFLAYSEKLLAGAWRFLTYFGRDSMISALLMEPVLSSGNDRSMEAVIDSVLERINRTDGSVCHEETIGDYATWTNLQNNITSNAMVCDYKMVGYLTETVQDSCLYMKQIDSDYYFPILMERYFLQNPVGQKRVAAFFNMSSDINEANQNLTWGQLATINAARIMRLTAPFANEQTKANLIHLKHGQTVGEWRDSEYGIGGGRIPYDVNTALVPAALRSIAALSRNGIYPNHQSWAQLADNYAQIWEDKTLPFFSVTIPQAKAQSLMQSYANTSFPGPSQSSTIDADVTFHALSLDGYNNLTQVQVMNTDDCFRHFLLNTTDDAQLTPFLNTSTTNIRRTFPAGLMTSAGMVVANPAFGGDPIYAQNWTTGAYHGTVVWSWPMAMMAKGLDLQLGRCEVTSNVLISSKERRIPVRVPAFCTDDSVYGNVKEAYNTLWDSIEGNQDQLSQEVWSWVYRGGFQVTPLGVIPPPGAGTQTEL
;
A
#
# COMPACT_ATOMS: atom_id res chain seq x y z
N LEU A 1 -3.13 6.58 -24.19
CA LEU A 1 -3.63 7.95 -24.05
C LEU A 1 -2.49 8.91 -24.41
N LYS A 2 -2.76 10.01 -25.12
CA LYS A 2 -1.74 11.06 -25.29
C LYS A 2 -1.52 11.78 -23.94
N PRO A 3 -0.37 12.43 -23.67
CA PRO A 3 -0.14 13.09 -22.38
C PRO A 3 -1.22 14.08 -21.93
N GLY A 4 -1.72 14.91 -22.84
CA GLY A 4 -2.85 15.82 -22.56
C GLY A 4 -4.21 15.14 -22.37
N ALA A 5 -4.29 13.82 -22.56
CA ALA A 5 -5.46 13.01 -22.25
C ALA A 5 -5.28 12.16 -20.98
N ALA A 6 -4.03 11.98 -20.52
CA ALA A 6 -3.71 11.24 -19.30
C ALA A 6 -3.75 12.15 -18.06
N LEU A 7 -3.36 13.42 -18.21
CA LEU A 7 -3.39 14.43 -17.14
C LEU A 7 -4.64 15.30 -17.21
N ASN A 8 -5.08 15.84 -16.06
CA ASN A 8 -6.16 16.82 -16.02
C ASN A 8 -5.71 18.18 -16.59
N SER A 9 -6.69 19.06 -16.87
CA SER A 9 -6.42 20.37 -17.47
C SER A 9 -5.54 21.26 -16.60
N ASP A 10 -5.69 21.16 -15.29
CA ASP A 10 -5.03 22.04 -14.32
C ASP A 10 -3.54 21.68 -14.18
N SER A 11 -3.21 20.43 -14.49
CA SER A 11 -1.85 19.89 -14.52
C SER A 11 -1.21 19.91 -15.91
N ALA A 12 -1.86 20.52 -16.91
CA ALA A 12 -1.36 20.53 -18.29
C ALA A 12 0.03 21.18 -18.41
N ASN A 13 0.34 22.17 -17.56
CA ASN A 13 1.65 22.82 -17.52
C ASN A 13 2.81 21.86 -17.15
N LEU A 14 2.53 20.77 -16.42
CA LEU A 14 3.53 19.77 -16.04
C LEU A 14 4.12 19.08 -17.28
N THR A 15 3.38 19.00 -18.38
CA THR A 15 3.89 18.45 -19.65
C THR A 15 5.05 19.28 -20.24
N THR A 16 5.12 20.55 -19.88
CA THR A 16 6.22 21.45 -20.29
C THR A 16 7.30 21.55 -19.22
N GLN A 17 6.92 21.57 -17.94
CA GLN A 17 7.87 21.70 -16.81
C GLN A 17 8.65 20.41 -16.54
N MET A 18 8.00 19.25 -16.70
CA MET A 18 8.53 17.93 -16.40
C MET A 18 8.21 16.95 -17.54
N PRO A 19 8.74 17.18 -18.75
CA PRO A 19 8.35 16.43 -19.93
C PRO A 19 8.69 14.92 -19.81
N GLY A 20 9.81 14.57 -19.17
CA GLY A 20 10.17 13.17 -18.93
C GLY A 20 9.21 12.46 -17.99
N GLN A 21 8.92 13.09 -16.84
CA GLN A 21 8.06 12.56 -15.79
C GLN A 21 6.58 12.50 -16.19
N THR A 22 6.15 13.30 -17.17
CA THR A 22 4.78 13.25 -17.71
C THR A 22 4.63 12.36 -18.93
N THR A 23 5.69 12.18 -19.73
CA THR A 23 5.68 11.26 -20.87
C THR A 23 5.64 9.80 -20.42
N ALA A 24 6.37 9.45 -19.37
CA ALA A 24 6.40 8.08 -18.81
C ALA A 24 5.01 7.53 -18.42
N PRO A 25 4.21 8.19 -17.54
CA PRO A 25 2.87 7.70 -17.19
C PRO A 25 1.91 7.72 -18.39
N SER A 26 2.10 8.63 -19.34
CA SER A 26 1.28 8.71 -20.55
C SER A 26 1.54 7.54 -21.50
N PHE A 27 2.78 7.05 -21.58
CA PHE A 27 3.15 5.84 -22.32
C PHE A 27 2.50 4.58 -21.73
N LEU A 28 2.27 4.57 -20.42
CA LEU A 28 1.67 3.46 -19.69
C LEU A 28 0.14 3.53 -19.60
N ALA A 29 -0.48 4.68 -19.92
CA ALA A 29 -1.92 4.85 -19.83
C ALA A 29 -2.62 4.52 -21.16
N TYR A 30 -3.56 3.58 -21.16
CA TYR A 30 -4.43 3.24 -22.29
C TYR A 30 -5.89 3.51 -21.91
N SER A 31 -6.81 3.50 -22.87
CA SER A 31 -8.24 3.69 -22.58
C SER A 31 -8.84 2.54 -21.77
N GLU A 32 -8.27 1.34 -21.87
CA GLU A 32 -8.79 0.11 -21.26
C GLU A 32 -8.06 -0.29 -19.97
N LYS A 33 -6.89 0.29 -19.68
CA LYS A 33 -6.05 -0.01 -18.51
C LYS A 33 -4.84 0.93 -18.42
N LEU A 34 -4.22 0.99 -17.25
CA LEU A 34 -2.84 1.45 -17.08
C LEU A 34 -1.92 0.23 -16.98
N LEU A 35 -0.70 0.33 -17.53
CA LEU A 35 0.33 -0.68 -17.42
C LEU A 35 1.21 -0.43 -16.19
N ALA A 36 1.65 -1.49 -15.54
CA ALA A 36 2.43 -1.41 -14.30
C ALA A 36 3.81 -0.79 -14.48
N GLY A 37 4.45 -1.05 -15.62
CA GLY A 37 5.78 -0.53 -15.89
C GLY A 37 6.17 -0.66 -17.36
N ALA A 38 7.30 -0.06 -17.72
CA ALA A 38 7.82 -0.12 -19.07
C ALA A 38 8.71 -1.37 -19.27
N TRP A 39 8.77 -1.88 -20.51
CA TRP A 39 9.61 -2.99 -21.00
C TRP A 39 9.33 -4.37 -20.41
N ARG A 40 9.37 -4.53 -19.08
CA ARG A 40 9.23 -5.83 -18.40
C ARG A 40 7.82 -6.12 -17.86
N PHE A 41 7.07 -5.08 -17.46
CA PHE A 41 5.72 -5.20 -16.93
C PHE A 41 4.69 -4.43 -17.77
N LEU A 42 4.75 -4.60 -19.09
CA LEU A 42 3.82 -3.99 -20.06
C LEU A 42 2.43 -4.67 -20.06
N THR A 43 1.88 -4.91 -18.87
CA THR A 43 0.57 -5.56 -18.65
C THR A 43 -0.14 -4.92 -17.45
N TYR A 44 -1.40 -5.29 -17.22
CA TYR A 44 -2.17 -4.83 -16.06
C TYR A 44 -1.63 -5.43 -14.77
N PHE A 45 -1.40 -4.55 -13.80
CA PHE A 45 -1.29 -4.91 -12.38
C PHE A 45 -2.31 -4.08 -11.59
N GLY A 46 -3.30 -4.73 -10.99
CA GLY A 46 -4.42 -4.09 -10.31
C GLY A 46 -3.99 -3.28 -9.10
N ARG A 47 -3.22 -3.89 -8.20
CA ARG A 47 -2.67 -3.21 -7.02
C ARG A 47 -1.91 -1.95 -7.41
N ASP A 48 -0.96 -2.09 -8.31
CA ASP A 48 -0.03 -1.04 -8.72
C ASP A 48 -0.78 0.11 -9.42
N SER A 49 -1.76 -0.24 -10.26
CA SER A 49 -2.64 0.74 -10.91
C SER A 49 -3.48 1.51 -9.89
N MET A 50 -4.02 0.84 -8.87
CA MET A 50 -4.81 1.49 -7.82
C MET A 50 -3.96 2.35 -6.89
N ILE A 51 -2.78 1.89 -6.46
CA ILE A 51 -1.83 2.70 -5.67
C ILE A 51 -1.44 3.95 -6.46
N SER A 52 -1.07 3.78 -7.73
CA SER A 52 -0.72 4.90 -8.62
C SER A 52 -1.88 5.88 -8.78
N ALA A 53 -3.10 5.37 -8.98
CA ALA A 53 -4.28 6.21 -9.10
C ALA A 53 -4.58 7.00 -7.83
N LEU A 54 -4.43 6.37 -6.65
CA LEU A 54 -4.63 7.03 -5.36
C LEU A 54 -3.59 8.14 -5.12
N LEU A 55 -2.32 7.89 -5.43
CA LEU A 55 -1.24 8.87 -5.23
C LEU A 55 -1.25 10.00 -6.26
N MET A 56 -1.64 9.69 -7.51
CA MET A 56 -1.66 10.65 -8.62
C MET A 56 -3.04 11.26 -8.87
N GLU A 57 -4.03 11.00 -8.02
CA GLU A 57 -5.41 11.54 -8.13
C GLU A 57 -5.45 13.05 -8.44
N PRO A 58 -4.60 13.92 -7.82
CA PRO A 58 -4.61 15.35 -8.11
C PRO A 58 -4.20 15.73 -9.53
N VAL A 59 -3.50 14.86 -10.26
CA VAL A 59 -2.95 15.15 -11.60
C VAL A 59 -3.57 14.29 -12.71
N LEU A 60 -4.14 13.14 -12.37
CA LEU A 60 -4.77 12.24 -13.34
C LEU A 60 -6.06 12.85 -13.93
N SER A 61 -6.27 12.58 -15.22
CA SER A 61 -7.50 12.92 -15.90
C SER A 61 -8.69 12.10 -15.38
N SER A 62 -9.86 12.74 -15.30
CA SER A 62 -11.11 12.18 -14.80
C SER A 62 -12.21 12.20 -15.87
N GLY A 63 -13.12 11.23 -15.85
CA GLY A 63 -14.25 11.12 -16.77
C GLY A 63 -14.15 9.96 -17.77
N ASN A 64 -15.09 9.89 -18.72
CA ASN A 64 -15.17 8.83 -19.73
C ASN A 64 -13.89 8.74 -20.57
N ASP A 65 -13.36 7.53 -20.74
CA ASP A 65 -12.12 7.24 -21.49
C ASP A 65 -10.89 8.01 -20.97
N ARG A 66 -10.85 8.29 -19.65
CA ARG A 66 -9.76 8.98 -18.96
C ARG A 66 -9.10 8.08 -17.93
N SER A 67 -7.90 8.46 -17.51
CA SER A 67 -7.02 7.63 -16.68
C SER A 67 -7.70 7.08 -15.42
N MET A 68 -8.48 7.91 -14.70
CA MET A 68 -9.10 7.47 -13.45
C MET A 68 -10.17 6.39 -13.69
N GLU A 69 -11.03 6.55 -14.70
CA GLU A 69 -12.02 5.52 -15.05
C GLU A 69 -11.33 4.28 -15.64
N ALA A 70 -10.29 4.45 -16.45
CA ALA A 70 -9.50 3.36 -17.03
C ALA A 70 -8.79 2.47 -15.98
N VAL A 71 -8.50 2.99 -14.78
CA VAL A 71 -8.02 2.17 -13.66
C VAL A 71 -9.19 1.42 -13.03
N ILE A 72 -10.28 2.11 -12.71
CA ILE A 72 -11.42 1.53 -12.01
C ILE A 72 -12.10 0.43 -12.84
N ASP A 73 -12.33 0.68 -14.13
CA ASP A 73 -12.96 -0.29 -15.02
C ASP A 73 -12.07 -1.52 -15.27
N SER A 74 -10.75 -1.33 -15.45
CA SER A 74 -9.82 -2.44 -15.68
C SER A 74 -9.76 -3.41 -14.50
N VAL A 75 -9.91 -2.88 -13.27
CA VAL A 75 -10.07 -3.67 -12.03
C VAL A 75 -11.39 -4.41 -12.04
N LEU A 76 -12.50 -3.73 -12.30
CA LEU A 76 -13.84 -4.32 -12.34
C LEU A 76 -13.94 -5.47 -13.33
N GLU A 77 -13.47 -5.26 -14.55
CA GLU A 77 -13.40 -6.25 -15.62
C GLU A 77 -12.68 -7.52 -15.18
N ARG A 78 -11.77 -7.42 -14.20
CA ARG A 78 -10.92 -8.51 -13.73
C ARG A 78 -11.25 -8.97 -12.31
N ILE A 79 -12.41 -8.59 -11.76
CA ILE A 79 -12.89 -9.18 -10.51
C ILE A 79 -13.32 -10.64 -10.75
N ASN A 80 -12.95 -11.53 -9.83
CA ASN A 80 -13.47 -12.89 -9.81
C ASN A 80 -14.95 -12.86 -9.43
N ARG A 81 -15.85 -13.09 -10.39
CA ARG A 81 -17.31 -13.09 -10.13
C ARG A 81 -17.80 -14.09 -9.08
N THR A 82 -17.01 -15.12 -8.76
CA THR A 82 -17.44 -16.17 -7.82
C THR A 82 -17.23 -15.72 -6.38
N ASP A 83 -16.08 -15.10 -6.09
CA ASP A 83 -15.68 -14.84 -4.71
C ASP A 83 -15.36 -13.37 -4.40
N GLY A 84 -15.36 -12.48 -5.40
CA GLY A 84 -15.16 -11.04 -5.30
C GLY A 84 -13.72 -10.56 -5.31
N SER A 85 -12.79 -11.45 -5.62
CA SER A 85 -11.36 -11.15 -5.58
C SER A 85 -10.91 -10.22 -6.70
N VAL A 86 -10.04 -9.29 -6.40
CA VAL A 86 -9.39 -8.44 -7.40
C VAL A 86 -8.18 -9.16 -7.99
N CYS A 87 -8.10 -9.17 -9.32
CA CYS A 87 -6.95 -9.67 -10.06
C CYS A 87 -5.73 -8.81 -9.80
N HIS A 88 -4.66 -9.42 -9.33
CA HIS A 88 -3.41 -8.72 -9.09
C HIS A 88 -2.70 -8.45 -10.42
N GLU A 89 -2.46 -9.47 -11.23
CA GLU A 89 -1.79 -9.35 -12.52
C GLU A 89 -2.64 -10.03 -13.59
N GLU A 90 -2.66 -9.50 -14.81
CA GLU A 90 -3.16 -10.25 -15.96
C GLU A 90 -2.00 -10.89 -16.74
N THR A 91 -2.19 -12.16 -17.06
CA THR A 91 -1.40 -12.91 -18.01
C THR A 91 -2.15 -12.99 -19.35
N ILE A 92 -1.50 -12.57 -20.43
CA ILE A 92 -2.08 -12.47 -21.78
C ILE A 92 -1.19 -13.14 -22.84
N GLY A 93 -1.72 -13.30 -24.06
CA GLY A 93 -0.96 -13.79 -25.22
C GLY A 93 -0.51 -15.25 -25.11
N ASP A 94 0.66 -15.55 -25.67
CA ASP A 94 1.22 -16.92 -25.68
C ASP A 94 1.50 -17.45 -24.27
N TYR A 95 1.82 -16.57 -23.31
CA TYR A 95 2.01 -16.96 -21.92
C TYR A 95 0.70 -17.37 -21.26
N ALA A 96 -0.43 -16.73 -21.59
CA ALA A 96 -1.75 -17.18 -21.16
C ALA A 96 -2.11 -18.55 -21.75
N THR A 97 -1.83 -18.75 -23.04
CA THR A 97 -2.03 -20.06 -23.69
C THR A 97 -1.21 -21.14 -22.99
N TRP A 98 0.07 -20.88 -22.73
CA TRP A 98 0.94 -21.80 -22.00
C TRP A 98 0.44 -22.08 -20.58
N THR A 99 0.05 -21.05 -19.83
CA THR A 99 -0.48 -21.18 -18.46
C THR A 99 -1.79 -21.95 -18.41
N ASN A 100 -2.70 -21.71 -19.36
CA ASN A 100 -3.94 -22.49 -19.48
C ASN A 100 -3.64 -23.96 -19.79
N LEU A 101 -2.69 -24.24 -20.69
CA LEU A 101 -2.26 -25.62 -20.98
C LEU A 101 -1.67 -26.33 -19.75
N GLN A 102 -0.89 -25.64 -18.91
CA GLN A 102 -0.41 -26.19 -17.64
C GLN A 102 -1.56 -26.59 -16.69
N ASN A 103 -2.72 -25.94 -16.81
CA ASN A 103 -3.92 -26.25 -16.05
C ASN A 103 -4.89 -27.18 -16.79
N ASN A 104 -4.47 -27.83 -17.88
CA ASN A 104 -5.31 -28.66 -18.77
C ASN A 104 -6.51 -27.91 -19.39
N ILE A 105 -6.40 -26.60 -19.57
CA ILE A 105 -7.39 -25.75 -20.23
C ILE A 105 -6.90 -25.44 -21.65
N THR A 106 -7.66 -25.83 -22.68
CA THR A 106 -7.36 -25.46 -24.08
C THR A 106 -7.98 -24.10 -24.38
N SER A 107 -7.28 -23.02 -24.01
CA SER A 107 -7.75 -21.65 -24.23
C SER A 107 -6.56 -20.68 -24.33
N ASN A 108 -6.73 -19.61 -25.12
CA ASN A 108 -5.82 -18.46 -25.16
C ASN A 108 -6.41 -17.24 -24.41
N ALA A 109 -7.54 -17.41 -23.72
CA ALA A 109 -8.15 -16.36 -22.91
C ALA A 109 -7.18 -15.89 -21.83
N MET A 110 -7.27 -14.60 -21.48
CA MET A 110 -6.44 -14.02 -20.43
C MET A 110 -6.62 -14.79 -19.12
N VAL A 111 -5.53 -14.91 -18.37
CA VAL A 111 -5.54 -15.51 -17.04
C VAL A 111 -5.31 -14.39 -16.06
N CYS A 112 -6.24 -14.20 -15.13
CA CYS A 112 -5.99 -13.34 -14.00
C CYS A 112 -5.20 -14.09 -12.96
N ASP A 113 -3.99 -13.62 -12.69
CA ASP A 113 -3.25 -14.09 -11.56
C ASP A 113 -3.81 -13.43 -10.31
N TYR A 114 -4.58 -14.24 -9.61
CA TYR A 114 -4.92 -13.96 -8.23
C TYR A 114 -3.80 -14.47 -7.28
N LYS A 115 -2.74 -15.12 -7.81
CA LYS A 115 -1.89 -16.18 -7.22
C LYS A 115 -0.35 -16.12 -7.47
N MET A 116 0.38 -15.03 -7.64
CA MET A 116 1.83 -14.99 -8.01
C MET A 116 2.75 -16.24 -7.76
N VAL A 117 2.63 -17.27 -8.62
CA VAL A 117 3.48 -18.44 -8.95
C VAL A 117 4.10 -19.34 -7.84
N GLY A 118 3.70 -20.62 -7.82
CA GLY A 118 4.44 -21.73 -7.20
C GLY A 118 3.85 -23.07 -7.67
N TYR A 119 4.67 -23.91 -8.32
CA TYR A 119 4.29 -25.17 -8.97
C TYR A 119 3.39 -26.06 -8.09
N LEU A 120 2.30 -26.56 -8.68
CA LEU A 120 1.52 -27.66 -8.12
C LEU A 120 2.32 -28.96 -8.23
N THR A 121 2.63 -29.57 -7.09
CA THR A 121 2.56 -31.02 -7.00
C THR A 121 1.23 -31.40 -6.35
N GLU A 122 0.63 -32.45 -6.89
CA GLU A 122 -0.76 -32.83 -6.85
C GLU A 122 -1.36 -33.06 -5.44
N THR A 123 -2.70 -33.02 -5.41
CA THR A 123 -3.63 -33.55 -4.39
C THR A 123 -3.94 -32.69 -3.16
N VAL A 124 -4.88 -31.74 -3.26
CA VAL A 124 -5.93 -31.57 -2.21
C VAL A 124 -7.22 -31.01 -2.82
N GLN A 125 -8.32 -31.66 -2.48
CA GLN A 125 -9.70 -31.41 -2.87
C GLN A 125 -10.34 -30.31 -1.99
N ASP A 126 -9.85 -29.06 -2.11
CA ASP A 126 -10.47 -27.89 -1.47
C ASP A 126 -10.63 -26.73 -2.46
N SER A 127 -11.83 -26.59 -3.03
CA SER A 127 -12.15 -25.66 -4.12
C SER A 127 -12.27 -24.17 -3.72
N CYS A 128 -11.32 -23.64 -2.95
CA CYS A 128 -11.04 -22.19 -2.78
C CYS A 128 -9.55 -21.83 -3.01
N LEU A 129 -8.74 -22.86 -3.25
CA LEU A 129 -7.68 -23.03 -4.24
C LEU A 129 -6.61 -21.96 -4.49
N TYR A 130 -6.94 -20.70 -4.75
CA TYR A 130 -6.06 -20.00 -5.71
C TYR A 130 -6.07 -18.49 -5.55
N MET A 131 -5.40 -17.99 -4.52
CA MET A 131 -4.96 -16.59 -4.49
C MET A 131 -3.75 -16.41 -3.58
N LYS A 132 -2.78 -15.60 -3.99
CA LYS A 132 -1.62 -15.20 -3.21
C LYS A 132 -1.78 -13.77 -2.72
N GLN A 133 -2.32 -12.87 -3.53
CA GLN A 133 -2.48 -11.48 -3.11
C GLN A 133 -3.80 -11.24 -2.38
N ILE A 134 -3.71 -10.67 -1.19
CA ILE A 134 -4.85 -10.36 -0.33
C ILE A 134 -5.11 -8.85 -0.24
N ASP A 135 -4.14 -8.01 -0.59
CA ASP A 135 -4.20 -6.55 -0.43
C ASP A 135 -5.03 -5.86 -1.52
N SER A 136 -4.94 -6.36 -2.76
CA SER A 136 -5.60 -5.83 -3.96
C SER A 136 -7.11 -5.62 -3.76
N ASP A 137 -7.76 -6.52 -3.04
CA ASP A 137 -9.19 -6.44 -2.72
C ASP A 137 -9.54 -5.11 -2.03
N TYR A 138 -8.68 -4.65 -1.12
CA TYR A 138 -8.99 -3.56 -0.19
C TYR A 138 -8.72 -2.17 -0.77
N TYR A 139 -7.84 -2.04 -1.77
CA TYR A 139 -7.63 -0.75 -2.46
C TYR A 139 -8.84 -0.31 -3.27
N PHE A 140 -9.60 -1.27 -3.81
CA PHE A 140 -10.65 -0.99 -4.77
C PHE A 140 -11.80 -0.12 -4.22
N PRO A 141 -12.45 -0.44 -3.08
CA PRO A 141 -13.48 0.44 -2.52
C PRO A 141 -12.94 1.82 -2.15
N ILE A 142 -11.67 1.93 -1.76
CA ILE A 142 -11.03 3.22 -1.45
C ILE A 142 -10.96 4.08 -2.71
N LEU A 143 -10.48 3.51 -3.82
CA LEU A 143 -10.41 4.22 -5.09
C LEU A 143 -11.80 4.62 -5.60
N MET A 144 -12.79 3.74 -5.46
CA MET A 144 -14.18 4.05 -5.77
C MET A 144 -14.71 5.22 -4.94
N GLU A 145 -14.41 5.26 -3.64
CA GLU A 145 -14.83 6.37 -2.77
C GLU A 145 -14.20 7.70 -3.22
N ARG A 146 -12.87 7.70 -3.47
CA ARG A 146 -12.15 8.88 -3.97
C ARG A 146 -12.78 9.42 -5.24
N TYR A 147 -13.05 8.55 -6.21
CA TYR A 147 -13.58 9.00 -7.49
C TYR A 147 -15.08 9.32 -7.46
N PHE A 148 -15.92 8.40 -7.01
CA PHE A 148 -17.37 8.55 -7.14
C PHE A 148 -18.00 9.45 -6.08
N LEU A 149 -17.35 9.66 -4.93
CA LEU A 149 -17.89 10.52 -3.86
C LEU A 149 -17.13 11.82 -3.69
N GLN A 150 -15.80 11.84 -3.88
CA GLN A 150 -14.98 13.02 -3.59
C GLN A 150 -14.65 13.84 -4.86
N ASN A 151 -14.64 13.23 -6.04
CA ASN A 151 -14.36 13.90 -7.30
C ASN A 151 -15.65 14.39 -8.01
N PRO A 152 -15.81 15.70 -8.31
CA PRO A 152 -17.02 16.24 -8.93
C PRO A 152 -17.36 15.69 -10.33
N VAL A 153 -16.35 15.21 -11.08
CA VAL A 153 -16.57 14.56 -12.37
C VAL A 153 -17.10 13.15 -12.14
N GLY A 154 -16.47 12.38 -11.25
CA GLY A 154 -16.88 11.02 -10.90
C GLY A 154 -18.30 10.95 -10.33
N GLN A 155 -18.70 11.90 -9.46
CA GLN A 155 -20.07 12.01 -8.93
C GLN A 155 -21.15 12.01 -10.02
N LYS A 156 -20.88 12.67 -11.17
CA LYS A 156 -21.83 12.74 -12.30
C LYS A 156 -21.81 11.47 -13.17
N ARG A 157 -20.79 10.63 -13.03
CA ARG A 157 -20.55 9.44 -13.85
C ARG A 157 -21.17 8.18 -13.26
N VAL A 158 -21.39 8.13 -11.94
CA VAL A 158 -21.90 6.96 -11.17
C VAL A 158 -22.96 6.15 -11.94
N ALA A 159 -24.10 6.76 -12.31
CA ALA A 159 -25.22 6.04 -12.89
C ALA A 159 -24.91 5.45 -14.28
N ALA A 160 -24.15 6.15 -15.12
CA ALA A 160 -23.75 5.64 -16.42
C ALA A 160 -22.67 4.55 -16.27
N PHE A 161 -21.71 4.79 -15.39
CA PHE A 161 -20.55 3.93 -15.19
C PHE A 161 -20.93 2.54 -14.66
N PHE A 162 -21.68 2.48 -13.57
CA PHE A 162 -22.04 1.18 -12.95
C PHE A 162 -23.05 0.36 -13.75
N ASN A 163 -23.71 0.95 -14.75
CA ASN A 163 -24.60 0.24 -15.67
C ASN A 163 -23.88 -0.32 -16.90
N MET A 164 -22.58 -0.04 -17.08
CA MET A 164 -21.80 -0.63 -18.17
C MET A 164 -21.63 -2.14 -17.95
N SER A 165 -21.70 -2.90 -19.05
CA SER A 165 -21.48 -4.35 -19.06
C SER A 165 -19.98 -4.67 -19.07
N SER A 166 -19.62 -5.76 -18.41
CA SER A 166 -18.26 -6.29 -18.44
C SER A 166 -18.04 -7.14 -19.69
N ASP A 167 -17.07 -6.73 -20.50
CA ASP A 167 -16.84 -7.28 -21.84
C ASP A 167 -15.38 -7.75 -22.07
N ILE A 168 -14.41 -7.41 -21.19
CA ILE A 168 -13.00 -7.79 -21.37
C ILE A 168 -12.76 -9.23 -20.90
N ASN A 169 -13.22 -9.56 -19.70
CA ASN A 169 -13.11 -10.92 -19.18
C ASN A 169 -14.34 -11.72 -19.58
N GLU A 170 -14.15 -12.73 -20.44
CA GLU A 170 -15.23 -13.64 -20.83
C GLU A 170 -15.96 -14.24 -19.62
N ALA A 171 -15.21 -14.51 -18.53
CA ALA A 171 -15.80 -15.02 -17.31
C ALA A 171 -16.84 -14.07 -16.71
N ASN A 172 -16.71 -12.75 -16.91
CA ASN A 172 -17.59 -11.72 -16.33
C ASN A 172 -18.72 -11.27 -17.26
N GLN A 173 -18.86 -11.88 -18.45
CA GLN A 173 -19.97 -11.60 -19.36
C GLN A 173 -21.32 -11.66 -18.64
N ASN A 174 -22.21 -10.75 -19.05
CA ASN A 174 -23.55 -10.52 -18.50
C ASN A 174 -23.60 -9.93 -17.08
N LEU A 175 -22.46 -9.54 -16.51
CA LEU A 175 -22.43 -8.71 -15.31
C LEU A 175 -22.21 -7.25 -15.67
N THR A 176 -22.83 -6.38 -14.89
CA THR A 176 -22.52 -4.96 -14.89
C THR A 176 -21.36 -4.68 -13.94
N TRP A 177 -20.66 -3.58 -14.18
CA TRP A 177 -19.65 -3.07 -13.26
C TRP A 177 -20.19 -2.82 -11.84
N GLY A 178 -21.45 -2.40 -11.69
CA GLY A 178 -22.11 -2.27 -10.39
C GLY A 178 -22.27 -3.62 -9.65
N GLN A 179 -22.56 -4.69 -10.38
CA GLN A 179 -22.64 -6.03 -9.81
C GLN A 179 -21.26 -6.53 -9.37
N LEU A 180 -20.21 -6.34 -10.18
CA LEU A 180 -18.84 -6.73 -9.84
C LEU A 180 -18.32 -5.97 -8.60
N ALA A 181 -18.58 -4.67 -8.52
CA ALA A 181 -18.28 -3.88 -7.31
C ALA A 181 -19.00 -4.41 -6.06
N THR A 182 -20.27 -4.80 -6.19
CA THR A 182 -21.04 -5.36 -5.08
C THR A 182 -20.48 -6.72 -4.64
N ILE A 183 -20.04 -7.57 -5.56
CA ILE A 183 -19.45 -8.88 -5.26
C ILE A 183 -18.14 -8.70 -4.47
N ASN A 184 -17.28 -7.76 -4.86
CA ASN A 184 -16.06 -7.43 -4.12
C ASN A 184 -16.35 -6.87 -2.72
N ALA A 185 -17.28 -5.92 -2.59
CA ALA A 185 -17.67 -5.39 -1.28
C ALA A 185 -18.24 -6.49 -0.36
N ALA A 186 -19.05 -7.41 -0.90
CA ALA A 186 -19.58 -8.56 -0.14
C ALA A 186 -18.46 -9.47 0.39
N ARG A 187 -17.40 -9.69 -0.42
CA ARG A 187 -16.22 -10.45 -0.01
C ARG A 187 -15.53 -9.80 1.18
N ILE A 188 -15.23 -8.50 1.09
CA ILE A 188 -14.55 -7.74 2.15
C ILE A 188 -15.37 -7.84 3.44
N MET A 189 -16.66 -7.52 3.38
CA MET A 189 -17.57 -7.61 4.53
C MET A 189 -17.56 -9.00 5.18
N ARG A 190 -17.53 -10.08 4.38
CA ARG A 190 -17.46 -11.46 4.87
C ARG A 190 -16.13 -11.78 5.53
N LEU A 191 -15.00 -11.40 4.92
CA LEU A 191 -13.66 -11.72 5.42
C LEU A 191 -13.30 -10.94 6.68
N THR A 192 -13.85 -9.74 6.86
CA THR A 192 -13.54 -8.87 8.01
C THR A 192 -14.44 -9.09 9.22
N ALA A 193 -15.58 -9.77 9.03
CA ALA A 193 -16.56 -10.01 10.09
C ALA A 193 -16.00 -10.83 11.28
N PRO A 194 -15.19 -11.89 11.09
CA PRO A 194 -14.65 -12.67 12.20
C PRO A 194 -13.88 -11.83 13.21
N PHE A 195 -12.97 -10.96 12.75
CA PHE A 195 -12.22 -10.08 13.66
C PHE A 195 -13.10 -9.05 14.32
N ALA A 196 -14.07 -8.49 13.59
CA ALA A 196 -15.01 -7.52 14.16
C ALA A 196 -15.88 -8.13 15.26
N ASN A 197 -16.15 -9.45 15.20
CA ASN A 197 -16.88 -10.17 16.25
C ASN A 197 -15.95 -10.61 17.40
N GLU A 198 -14.77 -11.12 17.09
CA GLU A 198 -13.80 -11.65 18.06
C GLU A 198 -12.38 -11.23 17.66
N GLN A 199 -11.80 -10.29 18.41
CA GLN A 199 -10.51 -9.68 18.10
C GLN A 199 -9.34 -10.55 18.55
N THR A 200 -9.10 -11.64 17.82
CA THR A 200 -7.97 -12.55 18.05
C THR A 200 -7.03 -12.56 16.84
N LYS A 201 -5.77 -12.98 17.07
CA LYS A 201 -4.78 -13.14 15.99
C LYS A 201 -5.27 -14.07 14.87
N ALA A 202 -6.05 -15.10 15.23
CA ALA A 202 -6.60 -16.07 14.28
C ALA A 202 -7.62 -15.45 13.31
N ASN A 203 -8.30 -14.38 13.73
CA ASN A 203 -9.33 -13.72 12.95
C ASN A 203 -8.82 -12.53 12.12
N LEU A 204 -7.52 -12.17 12.24
CA LEU A 204 -6.87 -11.23 11.32
C LEU A 204 -6.91 -11.76 9.87
N ILE A 205 -6.61 -10.92 8.90
CA ILE A 205 -6.42 -11.34 7.51
C ILE A 205 -5.04 -11.99 7.38
N HIS A 206 -5.03 -13.23 6.89
CA HIS A 206 -3.82 -14.03 6.70
C HIS A 206 -3.57 -14.25 5.21
N LEU A 207 -2.30 -14.37 4.83
CA LEU A 207 -1.92 -15.03 3.58
C LEU A 207 -2.43 -16.47 3.58
N LYS A 208 -2.73 -17.04 2.41
CA LYS A 208 -3.16 -18.45 2.33
C LYS A 208 -2.07 -19.39 2.86
N HIS A 209 -2.49 -20.60 3.25
CA HIS A 209 -1.57 -21.62 3.74
C HIS A 209 -0.48 -21.93 2.69
N GLY A 210 0.77 -22.03 3.12
CA GLY A 210 1.92 -22.31 2.24
C GLY A 210 2.36 -21.14 1.36
N GLN A 211 1.78 -19.94 1.50
CA GLN A 211 2.19 -18.75 0.75
C GLN A 211 3.04 -17.83 1.62
N THR A 212 4.09 -17.26 1.01
CA THR A 212 5.08 -16.38 1.65
C THR A 212 5.07 -14.96 1.07
N VAL A 213 4.27 -14.74 0.02
CA VAL A 213 4.04 -13.44 -0.64
C VAL A 213 2.54 -13.23 -0.79
N GLY A 214 2.09 -11.97 -0.76
CA GLY A 214 0.67 -11.67 -0.89
C GLY A 214 0.21 -10.26 -0.52
N GLU A 215 1.14 -9.36 -0.26
CA GLU A 215 0.90 -7.92 -0.29
C GLU A 215 1.99 -7.25 -1.13
N TRP A 216 2.11 -5.93 -1.06
CA TRP A 216 3.01 -5.16 -1.91
C TRP A 216 4.48 -5.58 -1.82
N ARG A 217 4.93 -6.11 -0.68
CA ARG A 217 6.27 -6.67 -0.47
C ARG A 217 6.35 -8.11 -0.99
N ASP A 218 6.06 -8.28 -2.27
CA ASP A 218 5.89 -9.56 -2.96
C ASP A 218 7.19 -10.34 -3.28
N SER A 219 8.23 -10.19 -2.45
CA SER A 219 9.44 -11.03 -2.50
C SER A 219 9.49 -12.03 -1.35
N GLU A 220 10.25 -13.13 -1.48
CA GLU A 220 10.34 -14.21 -0.49
C GLU A 220 10.60 -13.70 0.94
N TYR A 221 11.52 -12.75 1.07
CA TYR A 221 11.87 -12.14 2.35
C TYR A 221 11.12 -10.84 2.66
N GLY A 222 10.23 -10.39 1.78
CA GLY A 222 9.62 -9.06 1.85
C GLY A 222 8.93 -8.80 3.18
N ILE A 223 8.19 -9.78 3.70
CA ILE A 223 7.59 -9.77 5.05
C ILE A 223 8.20 -10.82 5.98
N GLY A 224 9.38 -11.33 5.68
CA GLY A 224 10.10 -12.27 6.54
C GLY A 224 9.43 -13.63 6.72
N GLY A 225 8.70 -14.09 5.69
CA GLY A 225 7.91 -15.32 5.75
C GLY A 225 6.67 -15.23 6.65
N GLY A 226 6.32 -14.02 7.13
CA GLY A 226 5.11 -13.80 7.90
C GLY A 226 3.86 -14.17 7.13
N ARG A 227 2.80 -14.50 7.86
CA ARG A 227 1.50 -14.83 7.28
C ARG A 227 0.41 -13.83 7.59
N ILE A 228 0.67 -12.87 8.46
CA ILE A 228 -0.30 -11.84 8.84
C ILE A 228 0.36 -10.47 8.61
N PRO A 229 0.15 -9.84 7.45
CA PRO A 229 0.82 -8.58 7.11
C PRO A 229 0.27 -7.39 7.90
N TYR A 230 1.16 -6.48 8.30
CA TYR A 230 0.82 -5.31 9.09
C TYR A 230 -0.05 -4.30 8.34
N ASP A 231 0.37 -3.91 7.15
CA ASP A 231 -0.28 -2.91 6.27
C ASP A 231 -1.74 -3.30 5.96
N VAL A 232 -1.97 -4.56 5.59
CA VAL A 232 -3.30 -5.08 5.26
C VAL A 232 -4.23 -4.97 6.45
N ASN A 233 -3.78 -5.46 7.60
CA ASN A 233 -4.63 -5.58 8.79
C ASN A 233 -4.85 -4.25 9.50
N THR A 234 -3.88 -3.34 9.46
CA THR A 234 -3.92 -2.10 10.26
C THR A 234 -4.28 -0.87 9.43
N ALA A 235 -4.24 -0.93 8.10
CA ALA A 235 -4.57 0.20 7.25
C ALA A 235 -5.57 -0.15 6.15
N LEU A 236 -5.28 -1.14 5.30
CA LEU A 236 -6.10 -1.39 4.11
C LEU A 236 -7.50 -1.91 4.45
N VAL A 237 -7.61 -2.90 5.32
CA VAL A 237 -8.90 -3.45 5.77
C VAL A 237 -9.81 -2.38 6.38
N PRO A 238 -9.39 -1.63 7.43
CA PRO A 238 -10.23 -0.58 7.99
C PRO A 238 -10.57 0.51 6.96
N ALA A 239 -9.63 0.90 6.08
CA ALA A 239 -9.90 1.91 5.06
C ALA A 239 -10.96 1.42 4.05
N ALA A 240 -10.83 0.18 3.56
CA ALA A 240 -11.81 -0.44 2.69
C ALA A 240 -13.21 -0.50 3.33
N LEU A 241 -13.30 -0.82 4.63
CA LEU A 241 -14.55 -0.84 5.37
C LEU A 241 -15.17 0.57 5.52
N ARG A 242 -14.36 1.61 5.80
CA ARG A 242 -14.82 3.00 5.78
C ARG A 242 -15.37 3.40 4.41
N SER A 243 -14.69 3.00 3.34
CA SER A 243 -15.11 3.28 1.98
C SER A 243 -16.39 2.53 1.61
N ILE A 244 -16.53 1.25 1.98
CA ILE A 244 -17.78 0.50 1.80
C ILE A 244 -18.93 1.18 2.55
N ALA A 245 -18.69 1.65 3.78
CA ALA A 245 -19.70 2.39 4.54
C ALA A 245 -20.14 3.66 3.80
N ALA A 246 -19.18 4.47 3.32
CA ALA A 246 -19.45 5.70 2.60
C ALA A 246 -20.17 5.47 1.26
N LEU A 247 -19.73 4.48 0.48
CA LEU A 247 -20.35 4.08 -0.79
C LEU A 247 -21.77 3.55 -0.58
N SER A 248 -22.00 2.74 0.47
CA SER A 248 -23.33 2.24 0.84
C SER A 248 -24.29 3.39 1.23
N ARG A 249 -23.82 4.35 2.04
CA ARG A 249 -24.60 5.57 2.39
C ARG A 249 -25.04 6.39 1.17
N ASN A 250 -24.25 6.35 0.10
CA ASN A 250 -24.52 7.07 -1.15
C ASN A 250 -25.20 6.20 -2.22
N GLY A 251 -25.69 5.02 -1.86
CA GLY A 251 -26.52 4.19 -2.75
C GLY A 251 -25.74 3.44 -3.85
N ILE A 252 -24.41 3.36 -3.77
CA ILE A 252 -23.59 2.61 -4.73
C ILE A 252 -23.88 1.10 -4.66
N TYR A 253 -24.37 0.62 -3.50
CA TYR A 253 -24.82 -0.76 -3.31
C TYR A 253 -26.33 -0.79 -2.99
N PRO A 254 -27.24 -0.72 -4.00
CA PRO A 254 -28.66 -0.47 -3.79
C PRO A 254 -29.36 -1.46 -2.83
N ASN A 255 -28.95 -2.73 -2.84
CA ASN A 255 -29.53 -3.79 -2.00
C ASN A 255 -28.79 -4.00 -0.67
N HIS A 256 -27.81 -3.16 -0.35
CA HIS A 256 -26.94 -3.31 0.81
C HIS A 256 -26.77 -2.00 1.61
N GLN A 257 -27.85 -1.24 1.75
CA GLN A 257 -27.85 0.01 2.55
C GLN A 257 -27.46 -0.22 4.02
N SER A 258 -27.73 -1.42 4.56
CA SER A 258 -27.32 -1.80 5.92
C SER A 258 -25.80 -1.88 6.10
N TRP A 259 -25.02 -2.03 5.02
CA TRP A 259 -23.56 -2.01 5.10
C TRP A 259 -23.01 -0.65 5.54
N ALA A 260 -23.74 0.45 5.34
CA ALA A 260 -23.37 1.77 5.84
C ALA A 260 -22.96 1.73 7.32
N GLN A 261 -23.86 1.25 8.18
CA GLN A 261 -23.62 1.20 9.62
C GLN A 261 -22.75 0.00 10.01
N LEU A 262 -22.95 -1.15 9.37
CA LEU A 262 -22.22 -2.37 9.71
C LEU A 262 -20.71 -2.24 9.39
N ALA A 263 -20.37 -1.70 8.22
CA ALA A 263 -18.99 -1.52 7.81
C ALA A 263 -18.30 -0.42 8.63
N ASP A 264 -19.00 0.66 9.01
CA ASP A 264 -18.45 1.66 9.94
C ASP A 264 -18.13 1.06 11.33
N ASN A 265 -18.99 0.18 11.85
CA ASN A 265 -18.74 -0.53 13.10
C ASN A 265 -17.53 -1.47 12.97
N TYR A 266 -17.43 -2.23 11.87
CA TYR A 266 -16.28 -3.08 11.61
C TYR A 266 -15.00 -2.25 11.52
N ALA A 267 -15.01 -1.19 10.70
CA ALA A 267 -13.87 -0.31 10.52
C ALA A 267 -13.34 0.23 11.85
N GLN A 268 -14.24 0.70 12.74
CA GLN A 268 -13.83 1.19 14.06
C GLN A 268 -13.11 0.12 14.89
N ILE A 269 -13.61 -1.11 14.90
CA ILE A 269 -12.98 -2.22 15.64
C ILE A 269 -11.61 -2.56 15.04
N TRP A 270 -11.53 -2.63 13.71
CA TRP A 270 -10.26 -2.87 13.00
C TRP A 270 -9.25 -1.75 13.25
N GLU A 271 -9.67 -0.48 13.24
CA GLU A 271 -8.82 0.67 13.55
C GLU A 271 -8.27 0.60 14.99
N ASP A 272 -9.12 0.29 15.97
CA ASP A 272 -8.77 0.42 17.38
C ASP A 272 -8.05 -0.81 17.95
N LYS A 273 -8.25 -1.99 17.37
CA LYS A 273 -7.84 -3.27 17.99
C LYS A 273 -6.68 -3.99 17.29
N THR A 274 -6.26 -3.56 16.11
CA THR A 274 -5.23 -4.27 15.32
C THR A 274 -3.79 -3.88 15.67
N LEU A 275 -3.49 -2.59 15.86
CA LEU A 275 -2.13 -2.11 16.15
C LEU A 275 -1.43 -2.86 17.30
N PRO A 276 -2.09 -3.18 18.44
CA PRO A 276 -1.42 -3.86 19.55
C PRO A 276 -0.84 -5.24 19.20
N PHE A 277 -1.38 -5.95 18.20
CA PHE A 277 -0.83 -7.24 17.77
C PHE A 277 0.58 -7.11 17.17
N PHE A 278 0.89 -5.95 16.60
CA PHE A 278 2.14 -5.68 15.90
C PHE A 278 3.09 -4.80 16.69
N SER A 279 2.70 -4.30 17.86
CA SER A 279 3.54 -3.39 18.65
C SER A 279 4.84 -4.08 19.10
N VAL A 280 5.96 -3.42 18.85
CA VAL A 280 7.30 -3.80 19.30
C VAL A 280 7.88 -2.63 20.09
N THR A 281 8.33 -2.89 21.32
CA THR A 281 9.07 -1.93 22.13
C THR A 281 10.38 -2.54 22.58
N ILE A 282 11.49 -1.88 22.26
CA ILE A 282 12.83 -2.29 22.62
C ILE A 282 13.39 -1.29 23.63
N PRO A 283 13.78 -1.75 24.83
CA PRO A 283 14.39 -0.87 25.83
C PRO A 283 15.62 -0.14 25.29
N GLN A 284 15.78 1.14 25.65
CA GLN A 284 16.84 2.02 25.15
C GLN A 284 18.23 1.33 25.11
N ALA A 285 18.67 0.77 26.25
CA ALA A 285 19.98 0.13 26.36
C ALA A 285 20.13 -1.08 25.42
N LYS A 286 19.04 -1.84 25.20
CA LYS A 286 19.03 -2.97 24.28
C LYS A 286 19.07 -2.50 22.83
N ALA A 287 18.31 -1.46 22.48
CA ALA A 287 18.33 -0.84 21.15
C ALA A 287 19.74 -0.34 20.78
N GLN A 288 20.41 0.36 21.71
CA GLN A 288 21.80 0.82 21.54
C GLN A 288 22.76 -0.35 21.26
N SER A 289 22.65 -1.44 22.03
CA SER A 289 23.47 -2.64 21.85
C SER A 289 23.21 -3.35 20.51
N LEU A 290 21.95 -3.47 20.10
CA LEU A 290 21.56 -4.09 18.83
C LEU A 290 22.13 -3.32 17.64
N MET A 291 22.04 -1.99 17.65
CA MET A 291 22.59 -1.15 16.60
C MET A 291 24.11 -1.22 16.50
N GLN A 292 24.81 -1.28 17.64
CA GLN A 292 26.27 -1.52 17.65
C GLN A 292 26.60 -2.87 17.03
N SER A 293 25.87 -3.92 17.39
CA SER A 293 26.06 -5.26 16.82
C SER A 293 25.81 -5.29 15.31
N TYR A 294 24.74 -4.64 14.85
CA TYR A 294 24.40 -4.55 13.44
C TYR A 294 25.48 -3.82 12.63
N ALA A 295 25.96 -2.67 13.12
CA ALA A 295 27.04 -1.93 12.49
C ALA A 295 28.36 -2.71 12.45
N ASN A 296 28.68 -3.45 13.51
CA ASN A 296 29.92 -4.22 13.55
C ASN A 296 29.94 -5.42 12.58
N THR A 297 28.78 -5.92 12.17
CA THR A 297 28.67 -7.18 11.42
C THR A 297 28.11 -7.03 10.01
N SER A 298 27.21 -6.06 9.80
CA SER A 298 26.30 -6.06 8.65
C SER A 298 26.16 -4.69 7.98
N PHE A 299 26.60 -3.60 8.61
CA PHE A 299 26.49 -2.25 8.06
C PHE A 299 27.83 -1.49 8.11
N PRO A 300 28.39 -1.06 6.96
CA PRO A 300 29.70 -0.39 6.89
C PRO A 300 29.75 1.05 7.43
N GLY A 301 28.63 1.63 7.88
CA GLY A 301 28.57 3.00 8.40
C GLY A 301 28.51 3.10 9.94
N PRO A 302 28.34 4.31 10.49
CA PRO A 302 28.25 4.52 11.94
C PRO A 302 27.01 3.86 12.51
N SER A 303 27.13 3.27 13.72
CA SER A 303 26.01 2.56 14.35
C SER A 303 24.81 3.44 14.67
N GLN A 304 24.98 4.75 14.79
CA GLN A 304 23.98 5.69 15.30
C GLN A 304 23.48 5.37 16.72
N SER A 305 24.13 4.48 17.47
CA SER A 305 23.60 4.05 18.79
C SER A 305 23.48 5.20 19.79
N SER A 306 24.34 6.22 19.69
CA SER A 306 24.29 7.40 20.56
C SER A 306 23.07 8.29 20.32
N THR A 307 22.35 8.13 19.20
CA THR A 307 21.14 8.91 18.89
C THR A 307 19.87 8.28 19.48
N ILE A 308 19.98 7.12 20.13
CA ILE A 308 18.87 6.46 20.83
C ILE A 308 18.83 6.95 22.27
N ASP A 309 17.87 7.82 22.55
CA ASP A 309 17.68 8.56 23.79
C ASP A 309 16.52 8.06 24.66
N ALA A 310 15.70 7.14 24.14
CA ALA A 310 14.58 6.50 24.82
C ALA A 310 14.34 5.09 24.26
N ASP A 311 13.34 4.39 24.81
CA ASP A 311 12.85 3.13 24.26
C ASP A 311 12.42 3.32 22.80
N VAL A 312 12.74 2.35 21.95
CA VAL A 312 12.40 2.37 20.53
C VAL A 312 11.12 1.58 20.33
N THR A 313 10.08 2.25 19.83
CA THR A 313 8.82 1.62 19.47
C THR A 313 8.62 1.64 17.96
N PHE A 314 8.10 0.56 17.40
CA PHE A 314 7.67 0.44 16.01
C PHE A 314 6.68 -0.70 15.85
N HIS A 315 6.09 -0.87 14.67
CA HIS A 315 5.23 -2.00 14.37
C HIS A 315 6.02 -3.08 13.62
N ALA A 316 5.90 -4.33 14.07
CA ALA A 316 6.41 -5.50 13.37
C ALA A 316 5.85 -5.54 11.95
N LEU A 317 6.68 -5.95 11.00
CA LEU A 317 6.36 -6.02 9.58
C LEU A 317 5.22 -7.03 9.29
N SER A 318 5.21 -8.11 10.06
CA SER A 318 4.22 -9.18 9.98
C SER A 318 4.25 -10.04 11.25
N LEU A 319 3.27 -10.93 11.39
CA LEU A 319 3.25 -11.98 12.42
C LEU A 319 3.47 -13.36 11.83
N ASP A 320 3.90 -14.29 12.69
CA ASP A 320 4.11 -15.71 12.37
C ASP A 320 5.06 -15.90 11.18
N GLY A 321 6.27 -15.33 11.31
CA GLY A 321 7.33 -15.36 10.31
C GLY A 321 8.20 -16.61 10.32
N TYR A 322 9.22 -16.62 9.46
CA TYR A 322 10.21 -17.69 9.42
C TYR A 322 10.85 -17.95 10.79
N ASN A 323 11.41 -19.15 10.96
CA ASN A 323 12.07 -19.55 12.21
C ASN A 323 11.17 -19.49 13.45
N ASN A 324 9.85 -19.66 13.26
CA ASN A 324 8.84 -19.57 14.32
C ASN A 324 8.81 -18.20 15.04
N LEU A 325 9.18 -17.12 14.34
CA LEU A 325 9.08 -15.76 14.85
C LEU A 325 7.60 -15.41 15.06
N THR A 326 7.20 -15.08 16.29
CA THR A 326 5.84 -14.60 16.57
C THR A 326 5.57 -13.24 15.95
N GLN A 327 6.60 -12.41 15.83
CA GLN A 327 6.61 -11.09 15.19
C GLN A 327 7.89 -10.94 14.38
N VAL A 328 7.78 -10.44 13.15
CA VAL A 328 8.93 -10.06 12.32
C VAL A 328 9.34 -8.63 12.68
N GLN A 329 10.35 -8.51 13.54
CA GLN A 329 10.75 -7.24 14.19
C GLN A 329 11.65 -6.38 13.29
N VAL A 330 11.12 -6.01 12.14
CA VAL A 330 11.75 -5.11 11.16
C VAL A 330 11.01 -3.77 11.19
N MET A 331 11.69 -2.70 11.57
CA MET A 331 11.14 -1.34 11.48
C MET A 331 10.94 -1.01 9.99
N ASN A 332 9.79 -0.50 9.60
CA ASN A 332 9.39 -0.47 8.20
C ASN A 332 8.53 0.77 7.88
N THR A 333 8.26 0.96 6.60
CA THR A 333 7.53 2.13 6.07
C THR A 333 6.02 1.96 6.01
N ASP A 334 5.47 0.82 6.44
CA ASP A 334 4.05 0.49 6.22
C ASP A 334 3.10 1.35 7.06
N ASP A 335 3.60 2.06 8.07
CA ASP A 335 2.88 3.14 8.75
C ASP A 335 2.35 4.19 7.73
N CYS A 336 2.96 4.33 6.53
CA CYS A 336 2.51 5.24 5.47
C CYS A 336 1.07 4.98 5.03
N PHE A 337 0.63 3.71 4.98
CA PHE A 337 -0.73 3.37 4.58
C PHE A 337 -1.75 3.94 5.56
N ARG A 338 -1.48 3.83 6.87
CA ARG A 338 -2.38 4.35 7.90
C ARG A 338 -2.43 5.88 7.88
N HIS A 339 -1.28 6.55 7.68
CA HIS A 339 -1.24 8.01 7.51
C HIS A 339 -2.02 8.50 6.29
N PHE A 340 -1.93 7.76 5.17
CA PHE A 340 -2.52 8.16 3.90
C PHE A 340 -4.01 7.80 3.76
N LEU A 341 -4.42 6.65 4.29
CA LEU A 341 -5.75 6.09 4.06
C LEU A 341 -6.74 6.33 5.19
N LEU A 342 -6.28 6.59 6.42
CA LEU A 342 -7.13 6.64 7.60
C LEU A 342 -7.15 8.02 8.26
N ASN A 343 -8.35 8.38 8.74
CA ASN A 343 -8.60 9.56 9.58
C ASN A 343 -9.11 9.11 10.96
N THR A 344 -8.33 8.27 11.64
CA THR A 344 -8.74 7.66 12.92
C THR A 344 -9.04 8.71 13.99
N THR A 345 -9.91 8.34 14.94
CA THR A 345 -10.42 9.27 15.96
C THR A 345 -10.08 8.87 17.40
N ASP A 346 -9.41 7.75 17.63
CA ASP A 346 -8.88 7.46 18.97
C ASP A 346 -7.57 8.23 19.19
N ASP A 347 -7.64 9.37 19.89
CA ASP A 347 -6.48 10.22 20.12
C ASP A 347 -5.42 9.57 21.03
N ALA A 348 -5.83 8.64 21.90
CA ALA A 348 -4.92 7.90 22.77
C ALA A 348 -4.03 6.94 21.97
N GLN A 349 -4.48 6.55 20.78
CA GLN A 349 -3.72 5.72 19.84
C GLN A 349 -3.07 6.55 18.74
N LEU A 350 -3.79 7.52 18.15
CA LEU A 350 -3.34 8.35 17.03
C LEU A 350 -2.12 9.21 17.40
N THR A 351 -2.14 9.84 18.58
CA THR A 351 -1.05 10.76 19.00
C THR A 351 0.27 10.00 19.19
N PRO A 352 0.32 8.88 19.93
CA PRO A 352 1.53 8.05 19.98
C PRO A 352 1.93 7.47 18.62
N PHE A 353 0.97 7.02 17.79
CA PHE A 353 1.25 6.48 16.46
C PHE A 353 1.99 7.49 15.57
N LEU A 354 1.51 8.73 15.51
CA LEU A 354 2.16 9.83 14.78
C LEU A 354 3.54 10.13 15.34
N ASN A 355 3.67 10.23 16.67
CA ASN A 355 4.96 10.54 17.28
C ASN A 355 6.01 9.45 17.03
N THR A 356 5.61 8.17 17.17
CA THR A 356 6.49 7.02 16.95
C THR A 356 6.93 6.91 15.49
N SER A 357 5.99 6.93 14.55
CA SER A 357 6.31 6.82 13.12
C SER A 357 7.20 7.97 12.64
N THR A 358 6.93 9.21 13.07
CA THR A 358 7.73 10.40 12.68
C THR A 358 9.11 10.41 13.34
N THR A 359 9.24 9.92 14.57
CA THR A 359 10.54 9.70 15.23
C THR A 359 11.38 8.67 14.46
N ASN A 360 10.76 7.56 14.03
CA ASN A 360 11.43 6.52 13.25
C ASN A 360 11.89 7.03 11.87
N ILE A 361 11.12 7.92 11.24
CA ILE A 361 11.51 8.59 9.99
C ILE A 361 12.69 9.55 10.22
N ARG A 362 12.64 10.41 11.23
CA ARG A 362 13.67 11.45 11.45
C ARG A 362 15.04 10.89 11.83
N ARG A 363 15.10 9.69 12.39
CA ARG A 363 16.36 9.04 12.76
C ARG A 363 17.07 8.50 11.52
N THR A 364 18.38 8.74 11.42
CA THR A 364 19.21 8.20 10.36
C THR A 364 19.38 6.68 10.52
N PHE A 365 19.28 5.92 9.43
CA PHE A 365 19.60 4.49 9.41
C PHE A 365 21.03 4.24 9.97
N PRO A 366 21.24 3.24 10.85
CA PRO A 366 20.29 2.20 11.26
C PRO A 366 19.42 2.53 12.49
N ALA A 367 19.47 3.76 13.03
CA ALA A 367 18.62 4.18 14.15
C ALA A 367 17.14 4.38 13.76
N GLY A 368 16.90 4.64 12.47
CA GLY A 368 15.58 4.89 11.89
C GLY A 368 15.53 4.51 10.42
N LEU A 369 14.65 5.17 9.66
CA LEU A 369 14.38 4.85 8.27
C LEU A 369 15.05 5.79 7.27
N MET A 370 15.60 6.93 7.68
CA MET A 370 16.10 7.93 6.73
C MET A 370 17.59 7.76 6.40
N THR A 371 17.93 7.98 5.13
CA THR A 371 19.29 8.11 4.62
C THR A 371 19.37 9.32 3.69
N SER A 372 20.58 9.74 3.31
CA SER A 372 20.72 10.75 2.24
C SER A 372 20.31 10.24 0.86
N ALA A 373 20.20 8.92 0.68
CA ALA A 373 19.71 8.30 -0.55
C ALA A 373 18.17 8.16 -0.58
N GLY A 374 17.46 8.45 0.52
CA GLY A 374 16.01 8.26 0.65
C GLY A 374 15.61 7.50 1.91
N MET A 375 14.30 7.28 2.05
CA MET A 375 13.71 6.50 3.15
C MET A 375 13.76 5.00 2.84
N VAL A 376 14.47 4.20 3.64
CA VAL A 376 14.53 2.75 3.45
C VAL A 376 13.21 2.09 3.83
N VAL A 377 12.78 1.08 3.08
CA VAL A 377 11.48 0.42 3.30
C VAL A 377 11.48 -0.59 4.45
N ALA A 378 12.66 -1.09 4.82
CA ALA A 378 12.87 -2.03 5.91
C ALA A 378 14.20 -1.77 6.62
N ASN A 379 14.18 -1.82 7.95
CA ASN A 379 15.34 -1.68 8.83
C ASN A 379 15.41 -2.89 9.78
N PRO A 380 16.32 -3.86 9.52
CA PRO A 380 16.49 -5.06 10.31
C PRO A 380 17.33 -4.88 11.59
N ALA A 381 17.90 -3.69 11.83
CA ALA A 381 18.92 -3.48 12.86
C ALA A 381 18.43 -3.76 14.30
N PHE A 382 17.11 -3.73 14.51
CA PHE A 382 16.46 -3.96 15.78
C PHE A 382 16.08 -5.44 16.04
N GLY A 383 16.16 -6.32 15.03
CA GLY A 383 15.70 -7.70 15.15
C GLY A 383 16.63 -8.63 15.97
N GLY A 384 17.91 -8.28 16.08
CA GLY A 384 18.91 -8.97 16.91
C GLY A 384 19.33 -10.38 16.48
N ASP A 385 18.49 -11.11 15.76
CA ASP A 385 18.86 -12.36 15.10
C ASP A 385 19.65 -12.06 13.81
N PRO A 386 20.81 -12.71 13.57
CA PRO A 386 21.57 -12.55 12.32
C PRO A 386 20.76 -12.77 11.04
N ILE A 387 19.67 -13.56 11.07
CA ILE A 387 18.82 -13.78 9.90
C ILE A 387 18.18 -12.50 9.38
N TYR A 388 17.88 -11.53 10.25
CA TYR A 388 17.32 -10.24 9.83
C TYR A 388 18.31 -9.46 8.95
N ALA A 389 19.58 -9.44 9.34
CA ALA A 389 20.60 -8.76 8.55
C ALA A 389 20.92 -9.50 7.24
N GLN A 390 20.77 -10.83 7.22
CA GLN A 390 21.00 -11.66 6.03
C GLN A 390 19.90 -11.52 4.99
N ASN A 391 18.65 -11.41 5.42
CA ASN A 391 17.48 -11.40 4.54
C ASN A 391 17.12 -9.99 4.04
N TRP A 392 17.29 -8.94 4.85
CA TRP A 392 17.03 -7.55 4.47
C TRP A 392 18.33 -6.79 4.21
N THR A 393 18.96 -7.10 3.09
CA THR A 393 20.18 -6.41 2.62
C THR A 393 19.84 -5.22 1.72
N THR A 394 20.85 -4.45 1.33
CA THR A 394 20.71 -3.43 0.28
C THR A 394 20.50 -4.03 -1.12
N GLY A 395 20.62 -5.35 -1.28
CA GLY A 395 20.36 -6.06 -2.53
C GLY A 395 19.01 -6.79 -2.57
N ALA A 396 18.26 -6.81 -1.47
CA ALA A 396 16.95 -7.46 -1.42
C ALA A 396 15.86 -6.51 -1.94
N TYR A 397 14.95 -7.00 -2.78
CA TYR A 397 13.92 -6.17 -3.45
C TYR A 397 13.05 -5.36 -2.47
N HIS A 398 12.77 -5.94 -1.30
CA HIS A 398 12.07 -5.28 -0.18
C HIS A 398 12.96 -5.16 1.07
N GLY A 399 14.28 -5.07 0.86
CA GLY A 399 15.31 -4.94 1.90
C GLY A 399 15.50 -3.53 2.42
N THR A 400 16.75 -3.18 2.74
CA THR A 400 17.15 -1.82 3.14
C THR A 400 17.26 -0.88 1.93
N VAL A 401 16.36 -1.02 0.96
CA VAL A 401 16.28 -0.25 -0.29
C VAL A 401 15.28 0.89 -0.18
N VAL A 402 15.29 1.81 -1.13
CA VAL A 402 14.33 2.90 -1.23
C VAL A 402 13.36 2.63 -2.36
N TRP A 403 12.07 2.64 -2.04
CA TRP A 403 11.00 2.63 -3.02
C TRP A 403 10.41 4.04 -3.15
N SER A 404 10.13 4.46 -4.38
CA SER A 404 9.59 5.81 -4.64
C SER A 404 8.20 6.01 -4.04
N TRP A 405 7.30 5.04 -4.24
CA TRP A 405 5.90 5.23 -3.86
C TRP A 405 5.65 5.19 -2.34
N PRO A 406 6.30 4.35 -1.49
CA PRO A 406 6.11 4.43 -0.04
C PRO A 406 6.63 5.74 0.53
N MET A 407 7.68 6.31 -0.06
CA MET A 407 8.18 7.63 0.29
C MET A 407 7.18 8.74 -0.08
N ALA A 408 6.60 8.70 -1.28
CA ALA A 408 5.54 9.61 -1.68
C ALA A 408 4.28 9.45 -0.82
N MET A 409 3.87 8.20 -0.52
CA MET A 409 2.71 7.90 0.32
C MET A 409 2.92 8.37 1.75
N MET A 410 4.12 8.20 2.31
CA MET A 410 4.44 8.69 3.65
C MET A 410 4.37 10.22 3.69
N ALA A 411 5.00 10.92 2.74
CA ALA A 411 4.97 12.38 2.66
C ALA A 411 3.54 12.91 2.52
N LYS A 412 2.75 12.31 1.60
CA LYS A 412 1.34 12.69 1.42
C LYS A 412 0.46 12.31 2.61
N GLY A 413 0.75 11.20 3.30
CA GLY A 413 0.08 10.80 4.51
C GLY A 413 0.28 11.83 5.62
N LEU A 414 1.53 12.25 5.88
CA LEU A 414 1.81 13.29 6.87
C LEU A 414 1.19 14.65 6.50
N ASP A 415 1.18 15.02 5.20
CA ASP A 415 0.46 16.19 4.68
C ASP A 415 -1.03 16.14 5.05
N LEU A 416 -1.69 15.02 4.78
CA LEU A 416 -3.11 14.83 5.10
C LEU A 416 -3.35 14.93 6.62
N GLN A 417 -2.48 14.35 7.44
CA GLN A 417 -2.61 14.45 8.90
C GLN A 417 -2.41 15.89 9.39
N LEU A 418 -1.39 16.61 8.91
CA LEU A 418 -1.17 18.03 9.22
C LEU A 418 -2.35 18.90 8.77
N GLY A 419 -2.94 18.61 7.60
CA GLY A 419 -4.13 19.30 7.10
C GLY A 419 -5.34 19.19 8.04
N ARG A 420 -5.44 18.13 8.85
CA ARG A 420 -6.48 18.00 9.89
C ARG A 420 -6.34 19.04 11.00
N CYS A 421 -5.15 19.62 11.17
CA CYS A 421 -4.90 20.71 12.11
C CYS A 421 -5.30 22.08 11.54
N GLU A 422 -5.22 22.27 10.21
CA GLU A 422 -5.47 23.55 9.54
C GLU A 422 -6.97 23.91 9.38
N VAL A 423 -7.86 22.92 9.47
CA VAL A 423 -9.33 23.14 9.43
C VAL A 423 -9.80 24.07 10.56
N THR A 424 -8.95 24.35 11.55
CA THR A 424 -9.16 25.32 12.62
C THR A 424 -8.96 26.78 12.21
N SER A 425 -8.25 27.09 11.12
CA SER A 425 -7.79 28.46 10.87
C SER A 425 -8.70 29.29 9.94
N ASN A 426 -9.52 28.68 9.07
CA ASN A 426 -10.20 29.42 7.98
C ASN A 426 -11.68 29.09 7.70
N VAL A 427 -12.43 28.45 8.62
CA VAL A 427 -13.84 28.13 8.37
C VAL A 427 -14.79 29.19 8.97
N LEU A 428 -14.92 30.34 8.29
CA LEU A 428 -16.11 31.18 8.35
C LEU A 428 -17.12 30.69 7.30
N ILE A 429 -17.91 29.65 7.62
CA ILE A 429 -19.00 29.23 6.73
C ILE A 429 -20.30 29.93 7.11
N SER A 430 -20.84 30.64 6.12
CA SER A 430 -22.20 31.17 5.96
C SER A 430 -23.28 30.41 6.74
N SER A 431 -24.19 31.17 7.33
CA SER A 431 -25.13 30.80 8.40
C SER A 431 -26.32 29.90 8.01
N LYS A 432 -26.22 28.99 7.03
CA LYS A 432 -27.39 28.20 6.59
C LYS A 432 -27.24 26.69 6.37
N GLU A 433 -26.11 26.08 6.70
CA GLU A 433 -25.99 24.60 6.70
C GLU A 433 -25.60 24.10 8.09
N ARG A 434 -26.18 22.97 8.53
CA ARG A 434 -25.84 22.32 9.81
C ARG A 434 -24.32 22.13 9.88
N ARG A 435 -23.65 22.95 10.69
CA ARG A 435 -22.22 22.81 10.98
C ARG A 435 -22.00 21.51 11.72
N ILE A 436 -21.42 20.51 11.06
CA ILE A 436 -20.82 19.36 11.75
C ILE A 436 -19.48 19.89 12.28
N PRO A 437 -19.24 19.97 13.60
CA PRO A 437 -17.96 20.38 14.11
C PRO A 437 -16.90 19.37 13.65
N VAL A 438 -15.93 19.84 12.87
CA VAL A 438 -14.79 19.01 12.48
C VAL A 438 -13.95 18.78 13.73
N ARG A 439 -13.82 17.50 14.13
CA ARG A 439 -12.98 17.13 15.28
C ARG A 439 -11.51 17.35 14.93
N VAL A 440 -10.87 18.23 15.67
CA VAL A 440 -9.43 18.46 15.60
C VAL A 440 -8.73 17.35 16.40
N PRO A 441 -7.79 16.60 15.82
CA PRO A 441 -7.01 15.60 16.54
C PRO A 441 -6.20 16.20 17.69
N ALA A 442 -6.06 15.47 18.81
CA ALA A 442 -5.32 15.97 19.98
C ALA A 442 -3.84 16.30 19.69
N PHE A 443 -3.20 15.56 18.79
CA PHE A 443 -1.79 15.81 18.41
C PHE A 443 -1.58 17.21 17.82
N CYS A 444 -2.61 17.83 17.23
CA CYS A 444 -2.52 19.18 16.66
C CYS A 444 -2.24 20.26 17.72
N THR A 445 -2.54 19.97 18.99
CA THR A 445 -2.30 20.86 20.13
C THR A 445 -1.17 20.37 21.05
N ASP A 446 -0.56 19.23 20.72
CA ASP A 446 0.66 18.76 21.36
C ASP A 446 1.86 19.30 20.58
N ASP A 447 2.46 20.39 21.07
CA ASP A 447 3.55 21.10 20.38
C ASP A 447 4.73 20.16 20.02
N SER A 448 5.00 19.16 20.86
CA SER A 448 6.07 18.19 20.64
C SER A 448 5.72 17.27 19.48
N VAL A 449 4.54 16.65 19.52
CA VAL A 449 4.12 15.70 18.49
C VAL A 449 3.86 16.42 17.16
N TYR A 450 3.16 17.55 17.17
CA TYR A 450 2.95 18.36 15.98
C TYR A 450 4.29 18.81 15.35
N GLY A 451 5.23 19.26 16.18
CA GLY A 451 6.58 19.62 15.75
C GLY A 451 7.31 18.44 15.09
N ASN A 452 7.24 17.25 15.70
CA ASN A 452 7.85 16.03 15.17
C ASN A 452 7.24 15.60 13.83
N VAL A 453 5.91 15.71 13.69
CA VAL A 453 5.20 15.41 12.43
C VAL A 453 5.63 16.37 11.32
N LYS A 454 5.66 17.67 11.62
CA LYS A 454 6.08 18.69 10.65
C LYS A 454 7.55 18.53 10.23
N GLU A 455 8.44 18.22 11.17
CA GLU A 455 9.85 18.00 10.87
C GLU A 455 10.08 16.72 10.06
N ALA A 456 9.34 15.64 10.33
CA ALA A 456 9.39 14.43 9.52
C ALA A 456 8.87 14.67 8.09
N TYR A 457 7.79 15.42 7.95
CA TYR A 457 7.27 15.86 6.64
C TYR A 457 8.32 16.65 5.85
N ASN A 458 8.96 17.65 6.46
CA ASN A 458 10.01 18.43 5.81
C ASN A 458 11.22 17.57 5.45
N THR A 459 11.69 16.72 6.37
CA THR A 459 12.80 15.78 6.12
C THR A 459 12.52 14.88 4.92
N LEU A 460 11.28 14.40 4.75
CA LEU A 460 10.89 13.59 3.59
C LEU A 460 10.95 14.41 2.29
N TRP A 461 10.43 15.64 2.29
CA TRP A 461 10.50 16.50 1.10
C TRP A 461 11.93 16.91 0.75
N ASP A 462 12.76 17.28 1.73
CA ASP A 462 14.18 17.54 1.53
C ASP A 462 14.88 16.32 0.90
N SER A 463 14.51 15.11 1.33
CA SER A 463 15.05 13.86 0.78
C SER A 463 14.55 13.57 -0.65
N ILE A 464 13.26 13.78 -0.93
CA ILE A 464 12.67 13.67 -2.26
C ILE A 464 13.33 14.65 -3.23
N GLU A 465 13.50 15.91 -2.81
CA GLU A 465 14.16 16.96 -3.60
C GLU A 465 15.65 16.67 -3.81
N GLY A 466 16.34 16.20 -2.77
CA GLY A 466 17.74 15.79 -2.86
C GLY A 466 18.00 14.59 -3.78
N ASN A 467 16.96 13.79 -4.08
CA ASN A 467 17.05 12.59 -4.91
C ASN A 467 16.21 12.69 -6.20
N GLN A 468 16.00 13.91 -6.73
CA GLN A 468 15.20 14.16 -7.94
C GLN A 468 15.56 13.28 -9.14
N ASP A 469 16.85 13.00 -9.35
CA ASP A 469 17.34 12.16 -10.45
C ASP A 469 16.86 10.70 -10.36
N GLN A 470 16.39 10.26 -9.19
CA GLN A 470 15.94 8.89 -8.94
C GLN A 470 14.41 8.75 -9.03
N LEU A 471 13.64 9.85 -9.03
CA LEU A 471 12.19 9.81 -8.87
C LEU A 471 11.43 9.13 -10.03
N SER A 472 12.10 8.90 -11.17
CA SER A 472 11.55 8.08 -12.26
C SER A 472 11.80 6.58 -12.11
N GLN A 473 12.49 6.16 -11.05
CA GLN A 473 12.75 4.77 -10.72
C GLN A 473 11.73 4.28 -9.71
N GLU A 474 11.32 3.02 -9.87
CA GLU A 474 10.47 2.32 -8.91
C GLU A 474 11.21 2.11 -7.58
N VAL A 475 12.41 1.54 -7.67
CA VAL A 475 13.26 1.18 -6.54
C VAL A 475 14.72 1.48 -6.86
N TRP A 476 15.45 1.97 -5.86
CA TRP A 476 16.91 2.07 -5.90
C TRP A 476 17.49 1.68 -4.56
N SER A 477 18.80 1.47 -4.55
CA SER A 477 19.54 1.10 -3.35
C SER A 477 20.65 2.10 -3.08
N TRP A 478 21.54 1.76 -2.15
CA TRP A 478 22.65 2.59 -1.75
C TRP A 478 23.84 1.75 -1.29
N VAL A 479 25.02 2.37 -1.35
CA VAL A 479 26.25 1.88 -0.73
C VAL A 479 26.80 2.94 0.21
N TYR A 480 27.40 2.53 1.32
CA TYR A 480 28.01 3.48 2.25
C TYR A 480 29.48 3.73 1.88
N ARG A 481 29.80 4.97 1.51
CA ARG A 481 31.17 5.42 1.19
C ARG A 481 31.40 6.83 1.74
N GLY A 482 31.58 6.92 3.06
CA GLY A 482 31.61 8.20 3.77
C GLY A 482 30.26 8.92 3.83
N GLY A 483 29.17 8.21 3.50
CA GLY A 483 27.80 8.69 3.36
C GLY A 483 27.00 7.69 2.51
N PHE A 484 25.67 7.83 2.47
CA PHE A 484 24.81 6.97 1.66
C PHE A 484 24.83 7.47 0.21
N GLN A 485 25.41 6.67 -0.67
CA GLN A 485 25.49 6.96 -2.10
C GLN A 485 24.48 6.10 -2.83
N VAL A 486 23.57 6.73 -3.58
CA VAL A 486 22.59 6.05 -4.42
C VAL A 486 23.29 5.07 -5.36
N THR A 487 22.71 3.88 -5.51
CA THR A 487 23.21 2.81 -6.38
C THR A 487 22.02 2.04 -6.98
N PRO A 488 22.01 1.72 -8.28
CA PRO A 488 20.96 0.90 -8.86
C PRO A 488 20.85 -0.46 -8.15
N LEU A 489 19.63 -0.90 -7.83
CA LEU A 489 19.43 -2.18 -7.14
C LEU A 489 20.04 -3.35 -7.93
N GLY A 490 19.86 -3.37 -9.26
CA GLY A 490 20.31 -4.46 -10.13
C GLY A 490 21.83 -4.68 -10.20
N VAL A 491 22.66 -3.82 -9.59
CA VAL A 491 24.11 -4.04 -9.49
C VAL A 491 24.55 -4.55 -8.10
N ILE A 492 23.63 -4.70 -7.15
CA ILE A 492 23.88 -5.22 -5.81
C ILE A 492 23.40 -6.69 -5.76
N PRO A 493 24.20 -7.63 -5.26
CA PRO A 493 23.78 -9.03 -5.16
C PRO A 493 22.57 -9.21 -4.22
N PRO A 494 21.59 -10.05 -4.59
CA PRO A 494 20.49 -10.39 -3.68
C PRO A 494 20.99 -11.20 -2.48
N PRO A 495 20.20 -11.28 -1.38
CA PRO A 495 20.47 -12.20 -0.27
C PRO A 495 20.82 -13.62 -0.75
N GLY A 496 21.79 -14.27 -0.11
CA GLY A 496 22.17 -15.67 -0.41
C GLY A 496 22.99 -15.92 -1.70
N ALA A 497 23.17 -14.91 -2.57
CA ALA A 497 24.05 -14.79 -3.74
C ALA A 497 24.31 -16.05 -4.62
N GLY A 498 23.81 -16.02 -5.88
CA GLY A 498 24.36 -16.85 -6.96
C GLY A 498 23.54 -16.92 -8.25
N THR A 499 22.21 -16.95 -8.15
CA THR A 499 21.33 -17.04 -9.33
C THR A 499 19.94 -16.57 -8.95
N GLN A 500 19.34 -15.80 -9.86
CA GLN A 500 18.03 -15.16 -9.80
C GLN A 500 18.06 -13.76 -9.14
N THR A 501 17.91 -12.75 -9.99
CA THR A 501 17.13 -11.56 -9.60
C THR A 501 15.82 -12.07 -9.02
N GLU A 502 15.62 -11.93 -7.71
CA GLU A 502 14.29 -11.93 -7.12
C GLU A 502 13.55 -10.71 -7.69
N LEU A 503 12.76 -10.94 -8.74
CA LEU A 503 11.70 -10.07 -9.26
C LEU A 503 10.66 -10.96 -9.91
#